data_AF-A0A4R2RDI5-F1
#
_entry.id   AF-A0A4R2RDI5-F1
#
_cell.length_a   1.000
_cell.length_b   1.000
_cell.length_c   1.000
_cell.angle_alpha   90.00
_cell.angle_beta   90.00
_cell.angle_gamma   90.00
#
_symmetry.space_group_name_H-M   'P 1'
#
loop_
_entity.id
_entity.type
_entity.pdbx_description
1 polymer ?
#
loop_
_entity_poly.entity_id
_entity_poly.type
_entity_poly.pdbx_seq_one_letter_code
_entity_poly.pdbx_strand_id
1 'polypeptide(L)'
;MTSCSDCGAAANCAELFDRLLALDHAREEPWGPLHSIVVACYFLQHPAAEADASTQWGFLQVYLRDGLAAVHARQATARRRNSHRHSGRSPHDGLFADVPQLPANGPARPFTMTIADVSAGGDFPAEGHTERVRAWAAATVAAWSNDNARTP
;
A
#
# COMPACT_ATOMS: atom_id res chain seq x y z
N MET A 1 20.92 15.75 -5.41
CA MET A 1 20.24 14.72 -4.60
C MET A 1 19.96 13.55 -5.51
N THR A 2 20.41 12.36 -5.14
CA THR A 2 20.10 11.14 -5.89
C THR A 2 18.63 10.79 -5.67
N SER A 3 17.95 10.34 -6.73
CA SER A 3 16.61 9.77 -6.64
C SER A 3 16.68 8.29 -6.28
N CYS A 4 15.67 7.79 -5.57
CA CYS A 4 15.47 6.36 -5.36
C CYS A 4 15.27 5.66 -6.72
N SER A 5 15.97 4.55 -6.95
CA SER A 5 15.86 3.76 -8.19
C SER A 5 14.50 3.07 -8.35
N ASP A 6 13.80 2.82 -7.24
CA ASP A 6 12.60 1.99 -7.22
C ASP A 6 11.35 2.85 -7.39
N CYS A 7 11.19 3.88 -6.55
CA CYS A 7 10.01 4.73 -6.54
C CYS A 7 10.19 6.09 -7.23
N GLY A 8 11.42 6.50 -7.53
CA GLY A 8 11.72 7.80 -8.14
C GLY A 8 11.70 9.01 -7.19
N ALA A 9 11.38 8.81 -5.89
CA ALA A 9 11.43 9.86 -4.87
C ALA A 9 12.86 10.34 -4.58
N ALA A 10 13.02 11.32 -3.69
CA ALA A 10 14.32 11.60 -3.07
C ALA A 10 14.84 10.35 -2.32
N ALA A 11 16.16 10.18 -2.23
CA ALA A 11 16.80 8.99 -1.65
C ALA A 11 16.55 8.73 -0.14
N ASN A 12 15.68 9.49 0.53
CA ASN A 12 15.31 9.32 1.93
C ASN A 12 13.97 8.56 2.12
N CYS A 13 13.46 7.87 1.09
CA CYS A 13 12.18 7.17 1.15
C CYS A 13 12.11 6.11 2.28
N ALA A 14 13.22 5.41 2.56
CA ALA A 14 13.30 4.44 3.65
C ALA A 14 13.21 5.11 5.03
N GLU A 15 13.93 6.21 5.25
CA GLU A 15 13.87 6.98 6.51
C GLU A 15 12.48 7.57 6.77
N LEU A 16 11.83 8.07 5.71
CA LEU A 16 10.45 8.54 5.77
C LEU A 16 9.48 7.40 6.13
N PHE A 17 9.72 6.20 5.59
CA PHE A 17 8.90 5.02 5.87
C PHE A 17 9.04 4.58 7.33
N ASP A 18 10.27 4.48 7.85
CA ASP A 18 10.52 4.15 9.26
C ASP A 18 9.84 5.15 10.20
N ARG A 19 9.90 6.45 9.87
CA ARG A 19 9.23 7.49 10.65
C ARG A 19 7.71 7.36 10.62
N LEU A 20 7.12 7.06 9.46
CA LEU A 20 5.68 6.85 9.36
C LEU A 20 5.25 5.58 10.10
N LEU A 21 6.02 4.49 10.02
CA LEU A 21 5.75 3.28 10.79
C LEU A 21 5.77 3.55 12.29
N ALA A 22 6.67 4.40 12.79
CA ALA A 22 6.68 4.80 14.19
C ALA A 22 5.38 5.51 14.61
N LEU A 23 4.79 6.34 13.74
CA LEU A 23 3.49 6.98 13.96
C LEU A 23 2.34 5.98 13.91
N ASP A 24 2.35 5.07 12.92
CA ASP A 24 1.35 3.99 12.82
C ASP A 24 1.32 3.12 14.09
N HIS A 25 2.51 2.86 14.67
CA HIS A 25 2.66 2.08 15.89
C HIS A 25 2.03 2.73 17.13
N ALA A 26 1.85 4.05 17.15
CA ALA A 26 1.12 4.75 18.21
C ALA A 26 -0.38 4.36 18.22
N ARG A 27 -0.91 3.83 17.12
CA ARG A 27 -2.31 3.42 16.95
C ARG A 27 -3.33 4.54 17.12
N GLU A 28 -2.90 5.78 16.99
CA GLU A 28 -3.75 6.97 17.05
C GLU A 28 -4.23 7.37 15.65
N GLU A 29 -5.40 8.01 15.59
CA GLU A 29 -5.89 8.65 14.36
C GLU A 29 -5.00 9.84 14.01
N PRO A 30 -4.68 10.07 12.71
CA PRO A 30 -5.12 9.29 11.54
C PRO A 30 -4.17 8.14 11.13
N TRP A 31 -2.98 8.03 11.74
CA TRP A 31 -1.89 7.17 11.25
C TRP A 31 -2.18 5.67 11.42
N GLY A 32 -2.43 5.24 12.66
CA GLY A 32 -2.56 3.82 13.02
C GLY A 32 -3.55 3.01 12.16
N PRO A 33 -4.77 3.51 11.92
CA PRO A 33 -5.76 2.82 11.09
C PRO A 33 -5.30 2.56 9.65
N LEU A 34 -4.40 3.39 9.11
CA LEU A 34 -3.95 3.35 7.71
C LEU A 34 -2.70 2.50 7.49
N HIS A 35 -2.13 1.89 8.54
CA HIS A 35 -0.90 1.12 8.49
C HIS A 35 -0.79 0.15 7.30
N SER A 36 -1.82 -0.69 7.07
CA SER A 36 -1.77 -1.64 5.95
C SER A 36 -1.77 -0.98 4.57
N ILE A 37 -2.32 0.21 4.45
CA ILE A 37 -2.34 0.96 3.19
C ILE A 37 -0.97 1.58 2.94
N VAL A 38 -0.37 2.17 3.98
CA VAL A 38 0.99 2.71 3.95
C VAL A 38 2.00 1.63 3.56
N VAL A 39 1.94 0.48 4.25
CA VAL A 39 2.77 -0.70 3.96
C VAL A 39 2.57 -1.17 2.52
N ALA A 40 1.31 -1.30 2.08
CA ALA A 40 1.02 -1.76 0.72
C ALA A 40 1.56 -0.80 -0.36
N CYS A 41 1.40 0.52 -0.17
CA CYS A 41 1.93 1.51 -1.10
C CYS A 41 3.46 1.44 -1.17
N TYR A 42 4.13 1.40 -0.01
CA TYR A 42 5.58 1.37 0.04
C TYR A 42 6.16 0.14 -0.65
N PHE A 43 5.68 -1.07 -0.34
CA PHE A 43 6.20 -2.31 -0.93
C PHE A 43 5.88 -2.45 -2.43
N LEU A 44 4.74 -1.94 -2.90
CA LEU A 44 4.44 -1.92 -4.34
C LEU A 44 5.28 -0.89 -5.11
N GLN A 45 5.83 0.12 -4.44
CA GLN A 45 6.79 1.07 -5.03
C GLN A 45 8.25 0.61 -4.89
N HIS A 46 8.52 -0.35 -4.00
CA HIS A 46 9.85 -0.88 -3.69
C HIS A 46 9.81 -2.41 -3.73
N PRO A 47 9.66 -3.03 -4.92
CA PRO A 47 9.49 -4.48 -5.05
C PRO A 47 10.73 -5.29 -4.64
N ALA A 48 11.89 -4.64 -4.50
CA ALA A 48 13.09 -5.25 -3.92
C ALA A 48 12.94 -5.55 -2.42
N ALA A 49 11.99 -4.89 -1.74
CA ALA A 49 11.70 -5.15 -0.35
C ALA A 49 10.75 -6.36 -0.23
N GLU A 50 11.16 -7.37 0.53
CA GLU A 50 10.53 -8.69 0.58
C GLU A 50 9.11 -8.64 1.18
N ALA A 51 8.09 -8.52 0.32
CA ALA A 51 6.69 -8.61 0.70
C ALA A 51 5.86 -9.32 -0.37
N ASP A 52 4.78 -9.99 0.04
CA ASP A 52 3.81 -10.56 -0.91
C ASP A 52 3.05 -9.43 -1.63
N ALA A 53 3.55 -9.06 -2.81
CA ALA A 53 2.99 -8.01 -3.65
C ALA A 53 1.51 -8.26 -4.02
N SER A 54 1.07 -9.52 -4.13
CA SER A 54 -0.34 -9.84 -4.43
C SER A 54 -1.25 -9.48 -3.25
N THR A 55 -0.80 -9.73 -2.03
CA THR A 55 -1.51 -9.32 -0.82
C THR A 55 -1.55 -7.79 -0.69
N GLN A 56 -0.43 -7.09 -0.94
CA GLN A 56 -0.38 -5.63 -0.89
C GLN A 56 -1.31 -5.00 -1.93
N TRP A 57 -1.28 -5.53 -3.16
CA TRP A 57 -2.20 -5.15 -4.22
C TRP A 57 -3.65 -5.30 -3.81
N GLY A 58 -4.00 -6.45 -3.22
CA GLY A 58 -5.34 -6.73 -2.75
C GLY A 58 -5.85 -5.72 -1.73
N PHE A 59 -4.99 -5.28 -0.79
CA PHE A 59 -5.34 -4.23 0.16
C PHE A 59 -5.62 -2.88 -0.51
N LEU A 60 -4.80 -2.46 -1.47
CA LEU A 60 -5.05 -1.20 -2.18
C LEU A 60 -6.34 -1.24 -2.99
N GLN A 61 -6.62 -2.36 -3.66
CA GLN A 61 -7.86 -2.53 -4.43
C GLN A 61 -9.11 -2.45 -3.53
N VAL A 62 -9.12 -3.17 -2.40
CA VAL A 62 -10.24 -3.09 -1.44
C VAL A 62 -10.37 -1.69 -0.85
N TYR A 63 -9.25 -1.05 -0.49
CA TYR A 63 -9.27 0.29 0.08
C TYR A 63 -9.86 1.34 -0.87
N LEU A 64 -9.45 1.32 -2.14
CA LEU A 64 -9.92 2.28 -3.13
C LEU A 64 -11.38 2.03 -3.53
N ARG A 65 -11.81 0.77 -3.56
CA ARG A 65 -13.18 0.38 -3.92
C ARG A 65 -14.18 0.59 -2.77
N ASP A 66 -13.85 0.09 -1.58
CA ASP A 66 -14.79 -0.08 -0.46
C ASP A 66 -14.40 0.71 0.80
N GLY A 67 -13.23 1.36 0.80
CA GLY A 67 -12.73 2.13 1.94
C GLY A 67 -12.09 1.30 3.05
N LEU A 68 -11.71 2.00 4.11
CA LEU A 68 -10.86 1.45 5.18
C LEU A 68 -11.55 0.36 6.02
N ALA A 69 -12.85 0.49 6.27
CA ALA A 69 -13.61 -0.49 7.04
C ALA A 69 -13.60 -1.89 6.38
N ALA A 70 -13.66 -1.95 5.05
CA ALA A 70 -13.58 -3.21 4.32
C ALA A 70 -12.19 -3.86 4.46
N VAL A 71 -11.12 -3.06 4.42
CA VAL A 71 -9.76 -3.54 4.66
C VAL A 71 -9.63 -4.13 6.07
N HIS A 72 -10.11 -3.43 7.09
CA HIS A 72 -10.09 -3.92 8.46
C HIS A 72 -10.88 -5.22 8.63
N ALA A 73 -12.02 -5.37 7.94
CA ALA A 73 -12.80 -6.62 7.94
C ALA A 73 -12.01 -7.80 7.32
N ARG A 74 -11.28 -7.56 6.23
CA ARG A 74 -10.39 -8.58 5.61
C ARG A 74 -9.24 -8.94 6.55
N GLN A 75 -8.61 -7.96 7.19
CA GLN A 75 -7.56 -8.20 8.19
C GLN A 75 -8.07 -8.97 9.41
N ALA A 76 -9.26 -8.65 9.92
CA ALA A 76 -9.88 -9.39 11.01
C ALA A 76 -10.12 -10.86 10.62
N THR A 77 -10.53 -11.11 9.38
CA THR A 77 -10.69 -12.47 8.83
C THR A 77 -9.34 -13.21 8.74
N ALA A 78 -8.30 -12.56 8.23
CA ALA A 78 -6.95 -13.12 8.19
C ALA A 78 -6.41 -13.47 9.59
N ARG A 79 -6.60 -12.57 10.57
CA ARG A 79 -6.22 -12.80 11.97
C ARG A 79 -6.93 -14.03 12.56
N ARG A 80 -8.25 -14.14 12.39
CA ARG A 80 -9.01 -15.32 12.83
C ARG A 80 -8.49 -16.60 12.18
N ARG A 81 -8.24 -16.59 10.86
CA ARG A 81 -7.68 -17.74 10.14
C ARG A 81 -6.30 -18.12 10.64
N ASN A 82 -5.47 -17.16 11.04
CA ASN A 82 -4.15 -17.41 11.60
C ASN A 82 -4.24 -18.11 12.96
N SER A 83 -5.15 -17.66 13.82
CA SER A 83 -5.39 -18.25 15.15
C SER A 83 -5.92 -19.69 15.11
N HIS A 84 -6.48 -20.15 13.99
CA HIS A 84 -7.02 -21.50 13.83
C HIS A 84 -6.09 -22.48 13.09
N ARG A 85 -4.79 -22.16 12.94
CA ARG A 85 -3.89 -22.97 12.10
C ARG A 85 -3.36 -24.23 12.76
N HIS A 86 -3.75 -25.34 12.15
CA HIS A 86 -2.99 -26.61 12.09
C HIS A 86 -2.64 -27.04 10.64
N SER A 87 -2.96 -26.24 9.60
CA SER A 87 -3.04 -26.72 8.20
C SER A 87 -2.11 -26.07 7.15
N GLY A 88 -1.11 -25.26 7.54
CA GLY A 88 -0.03 -24.82 6.64
C GLY A 88 -0.37 -23.86 5.47
N ARG A 89 -1.64 -23.49 5.25
CA ARG A 89 -2.08 -22.51 4.21
C ARG A 89 -1.61 -21.08 4.51
N SER A 90 -1.82 -20.04 3.69
CA SER A 90 -1.55 -18.61 4.06
C SER A 90 -2.82 -17.91 4.59
N PRO A 91 -2.75 -16.98 5.58
CA PRO A 91 -3.95 -16.41 6.19
C PRO A 91 -4.79 -15.60 5.19
N HIS A 92 -4.11 -15.16 4.12
CA HIS A 92 -4.63 -14.35 3.04
C HIS A 92 -5.15 -15.18 1.85
N ASP A 93 -5.08 -16.51 1.89
CA ASP A 93 -5.56 -17.38 0.80
C ASP A 93 -7.02 -17.08 0.45
N GLY A 94 -7.27 -16.71 -0.80
CA GLY A 94 -8.59 -16.37 -1.33
C GLY A 94 -9.22 -15.10 -0.71
N LEU A 95 -8.52 -14.37 0.15
CA LEU A 95 -9.04 -13.17 0.81
C LEU A 95 -9.32 -12.02 -0.18
N PHE A 96 -8.62 -12.03 -1.31
CA PHE A 96 -8.70 -11.03 -2.37
C PHE A 96 -9.10 -11.66 -3.71
N ALA A 97 -9.88 -12.74 -3.70
CA ALA A 97 -10.35 -13.36 -4.94
C ALA A 97 -11.31 -12.47 -5.74
N ASP A 98 -11.93 -11.48 -5.10
CA ASP A 98 -12.89 -10.55 -5.67
C ASP A 98 -12.29 -9.23 -6.18
N VAL A 99 -10.96 -9.12 -6.26
CA VAL A 99 -10.27 -7.92 -6.80
C VAL A 99 -9.40 -8.29 -8.00
N PRO A 100 -9.06 -7.32 -8.87
CA PRO A 100 -8.17 -7.56 -10.00
C PRO A 100 -6.84 -8.17 -9.55
N GLN A 101 -6.27 -9.07 -10.35
CA GLN A 101 -4.95 -9.64 -10.07
C GLN A 101 -3.83 -8.60 -10.31
N LEU A 102 -2.72 -8.74 -9.59
CA LEU A 102 -1.52 -7.93 -9.81
C LEU A 102 -0.97 -8.19 -11.22
N PRO A 103 -0.68 -7.15 -12.03
CA PRO A 103 -0.04 -7.33 -13.32
C PRO A 103 1.36 -7.95 -13.21
N ALA A 104 1.69 -8.90 -14.09
CA ALA A 104 2.92 -9.68 -14.01
C ALA A 104 4.19 -8.90 -14.38
N ASN A 105 4.08 -7.82 -15.15
CA ASN A 105 5.21 -7.11 -15.76
C ASN A 105 5.74 -5.93 -14.94
N GLY A 106 5.41 -5.85 -13.64
CA GLY A 106 5.77 -4.72 -12.79
C GLY A 106 4.94 -3.46 -13.09
N PRO A 107 5.31 -2.30 -12.50
CA PRO A 107 4.64 -1.04 -12.78
C PRO A 107 4.82 -0.63 -14.25
N ALA A 108 3.71 -0.27 -14.90
CA ALA A 108 3.66 0.11 -16.31
C ALA A 108 4.20 1.52 -16.58
N ARG A 109 4.22 2.38 -15.56
CA ARG A 109 4.68 3.77 -15.63
C ARG A 109 5.29 4.23 -14.31
N PRO A 110 6.05 5.33 -14.30
CA PRO A 110 6.57 5.92 -13.06
C PRO A 110 5.45 6.31 -12.09
N PHE A 111 5.74 6.27 -10.79
CA PHE A 111 4.82 6.72 -9.75
C PHE A 111 4.73 8.25 -9.76
N THR A 112 3.51 8.78 -9.82
CA THR A 112 3.26 10.22 -9.75
C THR A 112 3.17 10.75 -8.32
N MET A 113 3.16 9.86 -7.34
CA MET A 113 3.12 10.18 -5.92
C MET A 113 3.86 9.11 -5.13
N THR A 114 4.63 9.55 -4.15
CA THR A 114 5.50 8.71 -3.31
C THR A 114 5.33 9.09 -1.84
N ILE A 115 6.03 8.38 -0.94
CA ILE A 115 6.03 8.74 0.48
C ILE A 115 6.55 10.16 0.75
N ALA A 116 7.40 10.71 -0.13
CA ALA A 116 7.87 12.09 -0.01
C ALA A 116 6.70 13.08 -0.04
N ASP A 117 5.72 12.86 -0.92
CA ASP A 117 4.53 13.70 -1.05
C ASP A 117 3.59 13.56 0.16
N VAL A 118 3.48 12.35 0.72
CA VAL A 118 2.66 12.07 1.92
C VAL A 118 3.25 12.73 3.16
N SER A 119 4.58 12.77 3.25
CA SER A 119 5.30 13.30 4.39
C SER A 119 5.17 14.81 4.58
N ALA A 120 4.80 15.54 3.52
CA ALA A 120 4.67 17.00 3.52
C ALA A 120 5.88 17.72 4.16
N GLY A 121 7.10 17.30 3.79
CA GLY A 121 8.34 17.82 4.37
C GLY A 121 8.94 16.96 5.50
N GLY A 122 8.41 15.76 5.72
CA GLY A 122 8.95 14.78 6.68
C GLY A 122 8.15 14.60 7.96
N ASP A 123 7.12 15.42 8.18
CA ASP A 123 6.40 15.47 9.47
C ASP A 123 5.10 14.68 9.51
N PHE A 124 4.58 14.25 8.35
CA PHE A 124 3.32 13.49 8.25
C PHE A 124 2.17 14.14 9.04
N PRO A 125 1.83 15.41 8.75
CA PRO A 125 0.84 16.15 9.55
C PRO A 125 -0.50 15.41 9.58
N ALA A 126 -1.18 15.39 10.73
CA ALA A 126 -2.47 14.70 10.87
C ALA A 126 -3.52 15.27 9.91
N GLU A 127 -3.55 16.60 9.75
CA GLU A 127 -4.44 17.26 8.81
C GLU A 127 -4.17 16.79 7.37
N GLY A 128 -5.21 16.28 6.71
CA GLY A 128 -5.13 15.80 5.34
C GLY A 128 -4.37 14.48 5.16
N HIS A 129 -3.95 13.80 6.25
CA HIS A 129 -3.13 12.59 6.14
C HIS A 129 -3.86 11.47 5.40
N THR A 130 -5.11 11.23 5.77
CA THR A 130 -5.97 10.22 5.15
C THR A 130 -6.14 10.47 3.65
N GLU A 131 -6.34 11.72 3.25
CA GLU A 131 -6.48 12.15 1.87
C GLU A 131 -5.17 11.93 1.09
N ARG A 132 -4.02 12.28 1.69
CA ARG A 132 -2.70 12.04 1.08
C ARG A 132 -2.42 10.55 0.92
N VAL A 133 -2.72 9.72 1.92
CA VAL A 133 -2.57 8.26 1.82
C VAL A 133 -3.52 7.67 0.77
N ARG A 134 -4.75 8.18 0.66
CA ARG A 134 -5.68 7.78 -0.41
C ARG A 134 -5.17 8.15 -1.80
N ALA A 135 -4.65 9.35 -1.97
CA ALA A 135 -4.04 9.79 -3.22
C ALA A 135 -2.81 8.94 -3.58
N TRP A 136 -1.98 8.60 -2.59
CA TRP A 136 -0.81 7.74 -2.78
C TRP A 136 -1.19 6.31 -3.19
N ALA A 137 -2.21 5.73 -2.56
CA ALA A 137 -2.76 4.43 -2.95
C ALA A 137 -3.29 4.45 -4.39
N ALA A 138 -4.03 5.49 -4.77
CA ALA A 138 -4.56 5.65 -6.12
C ALA A 138 -3.43 5.79 -7.16
N ALA A 139 -2.42 6.62 -6.88
CA ALA A 139 -1.26 6.79 -7.75
C ALA A 139 -0.46 5.49 -7.91
N THR A 140 -0.31 4.72 -6.84
CA THR A 140 0.36 3.41 -6.87
C THR A 140 -0.42 2.43 -7.74
N VAL A 141 -1.73 2.27 -7.52
CA VAL A 141 -2.57 1.39 -8.37
C VAL A 141 -2.56 1.84 -9.82
N ALA A 142 -2.63 3.15 -10.07
CA ALA A 142 -2.56 3.70 -11.41
C ALA A 142 -1.24 3.30 -12.09
N ALA A 143 -0.09 3.48 -11.44
CA ALA A 143 1.21 3.14 -12.00
C ALA A 143 1.34 1.66 -12.42
N TRP A 144 0.71 0.76 -11.67
CA TRP A 144 0.66 -0.67 -11.98
C TRP A 144 -0.40 -1.04 -13.02
N SER A 145 -1.44 -0.23 -13.20
CA SER A 145 -2.52 -0.51 -14.15
C SER A 145 -2.13 -0.12 -15.58
N ASN A 146 -2.19 -1.08 -16.49
CA ASN A 146 -2.07 -0.82 -17.93
C ASN A 146 -3.36 -0.15 -18.45
N ASP A 147 -3.27 1.08 -18.96
CA ASP A 147 -4.30 1.61 -19.87
C ASP A 147 -4.08 1.01 -21.27
N ASN A 148 -4.36 -0.28 -21.43
CA ASN A 148 -4.52 -0.88 -22.76
C ASN A 148 -6.00 -0.95 -23.16
N ALA A 149 -6.71 0.15 -22.91
CA ALA A 149 -7.98 0.47 -23.57
C ALA A 149 -7.80 1.75 -24.39
N ARG A 150 -6.92 1.70 -25.41
CA ARG A 150 -7.00 2.63 -26.52
C ARG A 150 -6.93 1.84 -27.83
N THR A 151 -8.13 1.60 -28.34
CA THR A 151 -8.56 1.04 -29.62
C THR A 151 -7.75 1.59 -30.81
N PRO A 152 -7.54 0.79 -31.86
CA PRO A 152 -8.44 0.85 -33.01
C PRO A 152 -9.27 -0.42 -33.25
#